data_AF-A0A6H1ZRI1-F1
#
_entry.id   AF-A0A6H1ZRI1-F1
#
_cell.length_a   1.000
_cell.length_b   1.000
_cell.length_c   1.000
_cell.angle_alpha   90.00
_cell.angle_beta   90.00
_cell.angle_gamma   90.00
#
_symmetry.space_group_name_H-M   'P 1'
#
loop_
_entity.id
_entity.type
_entity.pdbx_description
1 polymer ?
#
loop_
_entity_poly.entity_id
_entity_poly.type
_entity_poly.pdbx_seq_one_letter_code
_entity_poly.pdbx_strand_id
1 'polypeptide(L)'
;MTFEGGNKADGKHYWLTPPELLKQLNIEFHFDFDPCPFPKPENFDGLTAEWGKSNYVNPPFGSYRDENGKKRGPTAWAKKAIKEFKKGKRVVLVYPIDKWIHMLLAVGAKVRNLKDIRWHAIEDGEPGPGTGRWVALFILEPENYVEPKQNCDFTEIKTKYIENERKQRKLF
;
A
#
# COMPACT_ATOMS: atom_id res chain seq x y z
N MET A 1 -14.60 15.46 -16.79
CA MET A 1 -13.76 16.60 -17.20
C MET A 1 -12.69 16.07 -18.14
N THR A 2 -12.69 16.51 -19.39
CA THR A 2 -11.62 16.26 -20.36
C THR A 2 -10.55 17.32 -20.11
N PHE A 3 -9.36 16.91 -19.70
CA PHE A 3 -8.26 17.83 -19.40
C PHE A 3 -7.49 18.09 -20.68
N GLU A 4 -7.83 19.18 -21.35
CA GLU A 4 -7.07 19.69 -22.49
C GLU A 4 -5.63 19.99 -22.02
N GLY A 5 -4.63 19.39 -22.66
CA GLY A 5 -3.22 19.66 -22.35
C GLY A 5 -2.55 18.76 -21.31
N GLY A 6 -3.02 17.51 -21.13
CA GLY A 6 -2.23 16.48 -20.41
C GLY A 6 -0.79 16.34 -20.95
N ASN A 7 0.09 15.71 -20.17
CA ASN A 7 1.47 15.47 -20.58
C ASN A 7 1.50 14.73 -21.93
N LYS A 8 2.00 15.41 -22.97
CA LYS A 8 2.01 14.88 -24.33
C LYS A 8 2.95 13.68 -24.50
N ALA A 9 3.94 13.53 -23.62
CA ALA A 9 4.92 12.45 -23.68
C ALA A 9 4.31 11.08 -23.32
N ASP A 10 3.34 11.04 -22.41
CA ASP A 10 2.71 9.80 -21.92
C ASP A 10 1.18 9.79 -22.05
N GLY A 11 0.58 10.88 -22.53
CA GLY A 11 -0.86 11.03 -22.70
C GLY A 11 -1.64 11.15 -21.38
N LYS A 12 -0.96 11.44 -20.26
CA LYS A 12 -1.58 11.41 -18.91
C LYS A 12 -1.75 12.79 -18.31
N HIS A 13 -2.65 12.86 -17.35
CA HIS A 13 -2.84 14.03 -16.49
C HIS A 13 -2.33 13.72 -15.08
N TYR A 14 -1.62 14.67 -14.49
CA TYR A 14 -1.00 14.56 -13.16
C TYR A 14 -1.66 15.54 -12.20
N TRP A 15 -1.84 15.10 -10.96
CA TRP A 15 -2.53 15.86 -9.93
C TRP A 15 -1.56 16.24 -8.82
N LEU A 16 -1.46 17.54 -8.53
CA LEU A 16 -0.74 18.04 -7.36
C LEU A 16 -1.61 17.95 -6.12
N THR A 17 -0.96 17.78 -4.97
CA THR A 17 -1.64 17.91 -3.67
C THR A 17 -2.08 19.38 -3.48
N PRO A 18 -3.31 19.65 -3.03
CA PRO A 18 -3.74 21.01 -2.73
C PRO A 18 -2.76 21.71 -1.78
N PRO A 19 -2.34 22.97 -2.05
CA PRO A 19 -1.27 23.63 -1.28
C PRO A 19 -1.52 23.69 0.23
N GLU A 20 -2.76 23.95 0.63
CA GLU A 20 -3.12 24.04 2.05
C GLU A 20 -3.04 22.67 2.74
N LEU A 21 -3.50 21.60 2.07
CA LEU A 21 -3.35 20.24 2.60
C LEU A 21 -1.87 19.87 2.72
N LEU A 22 -1.06 20.15 1.70
CA LEU A 22 0.38 19.88 1.74
C LEU A 22 1.06 20.66 2.89
N LYS A 23 0.68 21.92 3.10
CA LYS A 23 1.20 22.75 4.19
C LYS A 23 0.86 22.16 5.57
N GLN A 24 -0.39 21.74 5.78
CA GLN A 24 -0.83 21.11 7.03
C GLN A 24 -0.03 19.83 7.31
N LEU A 25 0.09 18.96 6.31
CA LEU A 25 0.88 17.74 6.42
C LEU A 25 2.37 18.06 6.68
N ASN A 26 2.92 19.09 6.05
CA ASN A 26 4.31 19.47 6.27
C ASN A 26 4.57 20.04 7.68
N ILE A 27 3.60 20.74 8.27
CA ILE A 27 3.67 21.19 9.67
C ILE A 27 3.73 19.98 10.60
N GLU A 28 2.93 18.94 10.33
CA GLU A 28 2.86 17.73 11.15
C GLU A 28 4.11 16.84 10.98
N PHE A 29 4.58 16.67 9.75
CA PHE A 29 5.57 15.65 9.42
C PHE A 29 6.96 16.18 9.06
N HIS A 30 7.13 17.49 8.86
CA HIS A 30 8.39 18.18 8.55
C HIS A 30 9.14 17.52 7.38
N PHE A 31 8.56 17.57 6.18
CA PHE A 31 9.15 16.95 4.99
C PHE A 31 10.46 17.64 4.58
N ASP A 32 11.48 16.85 4.29
CA ASP A 32 12.77 17.30 3.75
C ASP A 32 13.03 16.80 2.32
N PHE A 33 12.11 16.00 1.76
CA PHE A 33 12.24 15.45 0.42
C PHE A 33 10.88 15.11 -0.20
N ASP A 34 10.78 15.33 -1.52
CA ASP A 34 9.64 14.94 -2.36
C ASP A 34 10.12 13.92 -3.41
N PRO A 35 9.76 12.63 -3.29
CA PRO A 35 10.07 11.62 -4.29
C PRO A 35 9.30 11.76 -5.62
N CYS A 36 8.29 12.62 -5.67
CA CYS A 36 7.44 12.83 -6.83
C CYS A 36 7.32 14.33 -7.18
N PRO A 37 8.46 15.05 -7.33
CA PRO A 37 8.45 16.49 -7.45
C PRO A 37 7.84 16.95 -8.77
N PHE A 38 7.22 18.13 -8.72
CA PHE A 38 6.77 18.85 -9.90
C PHE A 38 7.28 20.31 -9.88
N PRO A 39 7.90 20.80 -10.97
CA PRO A 39 8.29 20.04 -12.16
C PRO A 39 9.32 18.95 -11.82
N LYS A 40 9.24 17.81 -12.51
CA LYS A 40 10.18 16.70 -12.29
C LYS A 40 11.55 17.12 -12.84
N PRO A 41 12.64 17.10 -12.06
CA PRO A 41 13.97 17.40 -12.56
C PRO A 41 14.35 16.44 -13.70
N GLU A 42 15.19 16.92 -14.61
CA GLU A 42 15.78 16.09 -15.66
C GLU A 42 16.59 14.95 -15.03
N ASN A 43 16.51 13.76 -15.61
CA ASN A 43 17.19 12.54 -15.13
C ASN A 43 16.86 12.12 -13.68
N PHE A 44 15.74 12.61 -13.12
CA PHE A 44 15.27 12.19 -11.80
C PHE A 44 14.27 11.02 -11.88
N ASP A 45 14.51 9.99 -11.07
CA ASP A 45 13.59 8.88 -10.79
C ASP A 45 13.48 8.64 -9.28
N GLY A 46 12.33 9.00 -8.70
CA GLY A 46 12.05 8.81 -7.28
C GLY A 46 12.04 7.34 -6.82
N LEU A 47 11.90 6.38 -7.73
CA LEU A 47 11.99 4.95 -7.40
C LEU A 47 13.45 4.48 -7.19
N THR A 48 14.44 5.21 -7.70
CA THR A 48 15.86 4.87 -7.59
C THR A 48 16.62 5.85 -6.69
N ALA A 49 16.21 7.12 -6.62
CA ALA A 49 16.83 8.14 -5.78
C ALA A 49 16.87 7.77 -4.29
N GLU A 50 17.87 8.30 -3.58
CA GLU A 50 17.92 8.22 -2.11
C GLU A 50 16.94 9.25 -1.51
N TRP A 51 16.11 8.80 -0.58
CA TRP A 51 15.09 9.65 0.05
C TRP A 51 15.63 10.42 1.25
N GLY A 52 14.96 11.51 1.65
CA GLY A 52 15.30 12.29 2.84
C GLY A 52 14.91 11.58 4.15
N LYS A 53 15.03 12.28 5.28
CA LYS A 53 14.61 11.76 6.59
C LYS A 53 13.09 11.72 6.73
N SER A 54 12.36 12.63 6.07
CA SER A 54 10.90 12.71 6.08
C SER A 54 10.36 13.05 4.70
N ASN A 55 9.55 12.15 4.15
CA ASN A 55 9.22 12.16 2.72
C ASN A 55 7.70 12.23 2.52
N TYR A 56 7.24 13.13 1.64
CA TYR A 56 5.86 13.16 1.17
C TYR A 56 5.75 12.57 -0.22
N VAL A 57 4.98 11.50 -0.38
CA VAL A 57 4.89 10.74 -1.63
C VAL A 57 3.48 10.88 -2.20
N ASN A 58 3.36 11.67 -3.26
CA ASN A 58 2.17 11.76 -4.11
C ASN A 58 2.48 11.18 -5.50
N PRO A 59 2.52 9.84 -5.64
CA PRO A 59 2.99 9.19 -6.84
C PRO A 59 1.91 9.15 -7.93
N PRO A 60 2.26 8.78 -9.17
CA PRO A 60 1.26 8.42 -10.16
C PRO A 60 0.34 7.30 -9.63
N PHE A 61 -0.98 7.53 -9.65
CA PHE A 61 -1.96 6.59 -9.07
C PHE A 61 -2.19 5.35 -9.94
N GLY A 62 -2.00 5.47 -11.26
CA GLY A 62 -2.16 4.37 -12.21
C GLY A 62 -0.87 3.63 -12.54
N SER A 63 -1.00 2.50 -13.23
CA SER A 63 0.16 1.87 -13.86
C SER A 63 0.68 2.69 -15.04
N TYR A 64 1.99 2.72 -15.24
CA TYR A 64 2.67 3.39 -16.37
C TYR A 64 3.88 2.57 -16.82
N ARG A 65 4.47 2.92 -17.97
CA ARG A 65 5.77 2.39 -18.38
C ARG A 65 6.82 3.47 -18.16
N ASP A 66 7.96 3.11 -17.59
CA ASP A 66 9.11 4.01 -17.51
C ASP A 66 9.82 4.11 -18.87
N GLU A 67 10.88 4.91 -18.93
CA GLU A 67 11.72 5.13 -20.12
C GLU A 67 12.32 3.83 -20.71
N ASN A 68 12.48 2.80 -19.87
CA ASN A 68 12.98 1.48 -20.27
C ASN A 68 11.84 0.50 -20.64
N GLY A 69 10.61 0.99 -20.75
CA GLY A 69 9.43 0.20 -21.07
C GLY A 69 8.92 -0.68 -19.91
N LYS A 70 9.50 -0.59 -18.72
CA LYS A 70 9.13 -1.43 -17.57
C LYS A 70 7.87 -0.89 -16.91
N LYS A 71 6.93 -1.79 -16.61
CA LYS A 71 5.69 -1.44 -15.92
C LYS A 71 5.99 -1.00 -14.48
N ARG A 72 5.56 0.21 -14.14
CA ARG A 72 5.56 0.83 -12.81
C ARG A 72 4.13 1.12 -12.38
N GLY A 73 3.95 1.41 -11.09
CA GLY A 73 2.63 1.68 -10.52
C GLY A 73 2.65 1.53 -8.99
N PRO A 74 1.48 1.41 -8.36
CA PRO A 74 1.33 1.44 -6.90
C PRO A 74 2.24 0.47 -6.15
N THR A 75 2.38 -0.77 -6.64
CA THR A 75 3.23 -1.78 -6.02
C THR A 75 4.71 -1.40 -6.03
N ALA A 76 5.20 -0.71 -7.06
CA ALA A 76 6.61 -0.30 -7.12
C ALA A 76 6.91 0.79 -6.07
N TRP A 77 6.01 1.76 -5.94
CA TRP A 77 6.11 2.83 -4.95
C TRP A 77 5.96 2.31 -3.51
N ALA A 78 5.02 1.40 -3.26
CA ALA A 78 4.87 0.75 -1.96
C ALA A 78 6.15 -0.02 -1.56
N LYS A 79 6.76 -0.76 -2.49
CA LYS A 79 8.03 -1.46 -2.25
C LYS A 79 9.17 -0.49 -1.92
N LYS A 80 9.28 0.62 -2.66
CA LYS A 80 10.28 1.66 -2.40
C LYS A 80 10.05 2.33 -1.04
N ALA A 81 8.81 2.70 -0.72
CA ALA A 81 8.43 3.26 0.56
C ALA A 81 8.83 2.34 1.74
N ILE A 82 8.53 1.05 1.64
CA ILE A 82 8.93 0.05 2.66
C ILE A 82 10.45 -0.02 2.79
N LYS A 83 11.20 -0.01 1.68
CA LYS A 83 12.67 -0.03 1.69
C LYS A 83 13.24 1.18 2.42
N GLU A 84 12.73 2.38 2.16
CA GLU A 84 13.21 3.61 2.80
C GLU A 84 12.78 3.69 4.27
N PHE A 85 11.56 3.27 4.59
CA PHE A 85 11.10 3.13 5.98
C PHE A 85 12.00 2.20 6.80
N LYS A 86 12.38 1.04 6.24
CA LYS A 86 13.32 0.10 6.88
C LYS A 86 14.71 0.71 7.16
N LYS A 87 15.08 1.83 6.54
CA LYS A 87 16.30 2.59 6.84
C LYS A 87 16.12 3.62 7.97
N GLY A 88 14.96 3.66 8.63
CA GLY A 88 14.65 4.62 9.70
C GLY A 88 14.10 5.95 9.20
N LYS A 89 13.63 6.02 7.95
CA LYS A 89 13.06 7.24 7.36
C LYS A 89 11.55 7.29 7.54
N ARG A 90 11.00 8.48 7.72
CA ARG A 90 9.56 8.71 7.68
C ARG A 90 9.09 8.76 6.22
N VAL A 91 8.01 8.06 5.92
CA VAL A 91 7.35 8.06 4.62
C VAL A 91 5.86 8.32 4.83
N VAL A 92 5.37 9.43 4.29
CA VAL A 92 3.96 9.79 4.25
C VAL A 92 3.50 9.64 2.80
N LEU A 93 2.69 8.62 2.53
CA LEU A 93 2.32 8.18 1.18
C LEU A 93 0.81 8.25 0.99
N VAL A 94 0.37 8.82 -0.12
CA VAL A 94 -1.05 8.90 -0.47
C VAL A 94 -1.40 7.99 -1.66
N TYR A 95 -2.53 7.29 -1.55
CA TYR A 95 -3.18 6.57 -2.65
C TYR A 95 -4.70 6.66 -2.48
N PRO A 96 -5.46 6.87 -3.57
CA PRO A 96 -6.90 6.64 -3.52
C PRO A 96 -7.16 5.14 -3.31
N ILE A 97 -8.08 4.85 -2.39
CA ILE A 97 -8.60 3.50 -2.13
C ILE A 97 -10.13 3.54 -2.13
N ASP A 98 -10.76 2.38 -2.16
CA ASP A 98 -12.22 2.31 -2.10
C ASP A 98 -12.74 2.87 -0.76
N LYS A 99 -13.75 3.74 -0.84
CA LYS A 99 -14.32 4.45 0.33
C LYS A 99 -14.73 3.50 1.46
N TRP A 100 -15.27 2.33 1.14
CA TRP A 100 -15.73 1.36 2.13
C TRP A 100 -14.60 0.87 3.04
N ILE A 101 -13.33 0.87 2.57
CA ILE A 101 -12.18 0.52 3.40
C ILE A 101 -12.03 1.54 4.53
N HIS A 102 -12.09 2.84 4.23
CA HIS A 102 -12.04 3.89 5.25
C HIS A 102 -13.23 3.84 6.20
N MET A 103 -14.42 3.48 5.72
CA MET A 103 -15.59 3.31 6.58
C MET A 103 -15.37 2.21 7.64
N LEU A 104 -14.77 1.08 7.24
CA LEU A 104 -14.44 -0.01 8.16
C LEU A 104 -13.35 0.39 9.15
N LEU A 105 -12.28 1.05 8.67
CA LEU A 105 -11.20 1.52 9.54
C LEU A 105 -11.67 2.57 10.55
N ALA A 106 -12.60 3.45 10.16
CA ALA A 106 -13.15 4.49 11.03
C ALA A 106 -13.89 3.94 12.26
N VAL A 107 -14.45 2.73 12.17
CA VAL A 107 -15.11 2.02 13.28
C VAL A 107 -14.18 1.02 13.98
N GLY A 108 -12.87 1.10 13.75
CA GLY A 108 -11.87 0.30 14.44
C GLY A 108 -11.67 -1.11 13.90
N ALA A 109 -12.05 -1.39 12.65
CA ALA A 109 -11.82 -2.71 12.06
C ALA A 109 -10.33 -3.10 12.09
N LYS A 110 -10.04 -4.31 12.57
CA LYS A 110 -8.70 -4.91 12.46
C LYS A 110 -8.54 -5.49 11.06
N VAL A 111 -7.36 -5.30 10.45
CA VAL A 111 -7.07 -5.82 9.11
C VAL A 111 -6.01 -6.91 9.17
N ARG A 112 -6.30 -8.07 8.58
CA ARG A 112 -5.34 -9.17 8.37
C ARG A 112 -5.15 -9.42 6.87
N ASN A 113 -3.94 -9.77 6.49
CA ASN A 113 -3.60 -10.06 5.10
C ASN A 113 -3.67 -11.57 4.85
N LEU A 114 -4.66 -12.00 4.06
CA LEU A 114 -4.87 -13.41 3.72
C LEU A 114 -4.10 -13.85 2.47
N LYS A 115 -3.29 -12.96 1.88
CA LYS A 115 -2.52 -13.22 0.64
C LYS A 115 -3.45 -13.59 -0.52
N ASP A 116 -2.91 -14.33 -1.49
CA ASP A 116 -3.65 -14.81 -2.65
C ASP A 116 -4.43 -16.07 -2.26
N ILE A 117 -5.70 -15.88 -1.87
CA ILE A 117 -6.59 -16.97 -1.48
C ILE A 117 -7.08 -17.70 -2.73
N ARG A 118 -7.04 -19.04 -2.66
CA ARG A 118 -7.68 -19.93 -3.62
C ARG A 118 -9.07 -20.32 -3.11
N TRP A 119 -10.08 -19.53 -3.50
CA TRP A 119 -11.47 -19.77 -3.13
C TRP A 119 -11.99 -21.05 -3.78
N HIS A 120 -12.72 -21.87 -3.02
CA HIS A 120 -13.30 -23.11 -3.54
C HIS A 120 -14.59 -22.81 -4.32
N ALA A 121 -14.76 -23.46 -5.47
CA ALA A 121 -15.98 -23.37 -6.27
C ALA A 121 -17.16 -24.05 -5.55
N ILE A 122 -18.38 -23.56 -5.80
CA ILE A 122 -19.59 -24.09 -5.14
C ILE A 122 -20.12 -25.34 -5.86
N GLU A 123 -19.74 -25.53 -7.12
CA GLU A 123 -20.22 -26.57 -8.01
C GLU A 123 -19.54 -27.92 -7.73
N ASP A 124 -18.24 -27.91 -7.48
CA ASP A 124 -17.42 -29.12 -7.31
C ASP A 124 -16.49 -29.06 -6.09
N GLY A 125 -16.40 -27.92 -5.39
CA GLY A 125 -15.53 -27.77 -4.23
C GLY A 125 -14.05 -27.62 -4.56
N GLU A 126 -13.66 -27.52 -5.83
CA GLU A 126 -12.24 -27.41 -6.22
C GLU A 126 -11.68 -26.00 -5.96
N PRO A 127 -10.39 -25.87 -5.58
CA PRO A 127 -9.78 -24.57 -5.33
C PRO A 127 -9.55 -23.81 -6.65
N GLY A 128 -9.97 -22.55 -6.68
CA GLY A 128 -9.73 -21.64 -7.78
C GLY A 128 -8.25 -21.28 -7.97
N PRO A 129 -7.90 -20.64 -9.10
CA PRO A 129 -6.50 -20.40 -9.48
C PRO A 129 -5.76 -19.37 -8.61
N GLY A 130 -6.47 -18.64 -7.73
CA GLY A 130 -5.98 -17.38 -7.16
C GLY A 130 -6.09 -16.25 -8.19
N THR A 131 -5.97 -15.01 -7.72
CA THR A 131 -6.13 -13.82 -8.58
C THR A 131 -4.85 -12.99 -8.66
N GLY A 132 -3.82 -13.37 -7.89
CA GLY A 132 -2.63 -12.54 -7.67
C GLY A 132 -2.91 -11.26 -6.89
N ARG A 133 -4.17 -10.94 -6.57
CA ARG A 133 -4.56 -9.85 -5.68
C ARG A 133 -4.68 -10.40 -4.28
N TRP A 134 -4.02 -9.72 -3.35
CA TRP A 134 -4.09 -10.14 -1.95
C TRP A 134 -5.41 -9.70 -1.33
N VAL A 135 -5.98 -10.60 -0.54
CA VAL A 135 -7.26 -10.40 0.14
C VAL A 135 -7.00 -9.81 1.53
N ALA A 136 -7.67 -8.69 1.82
CA ALA A 136 -7.74 -8.14 3.17
C ALA A 136 -8.95 -8.72 3.90
N LEU A 137 -8.71 -9.31 5.07
CA LEU A 137 -9.74 -9.69 6.03
C LEU A 137 -9.96 -8.52 6.99
N PHE A 138 -11.16 -7.97 6.99
CA PHE A 138 -11.59 -6.96 7.94
C PHE A 138 -12.37 -7.64 9.07
N ILE A 139 -12.01 -7.33 10.31
CA ILE A 139 -12.62 -7.91 11.51
C ILE A 139 -13.23 -6.77 12.31
N LEU A 140 -14.55 -6.79 12.47
CA LEU A 140 -15.29 -5.91 13.39
C LEU A 140 -15.68 -6.75 14.61
N GLU A 141 -15.03 -6.47 15.74
CA GLU A 141 -15.38 -7.12 16.99
C GLU A 141 -16.55 -6.37 17.64
N PRO A 142 -17.53 -7.06 18.25
CA PRO A 142 -18.53 -6.39 19.07
C PRO A 142 -17.86 -5.76 20.30
N GLU A 143 -18.40 -4.65 20.81
CA GLU A 143 -17.81 -3.90 21.93
C GLU A 143 -17.57 -4.77 23.18
N ASN A 144 -18.45 -5.75 23.42
CA ASN A 144 -18.38 -6.66 24.55
C ASN A 144 -17.68 -8.00 24.22
N TYR A 145 -16.87 -8.04 23.15
CA TYR A 145 -16.12 -9.25 22.82
C TYR A 145 -15.10 -9.57 23.92
N VAL A 146 -15.37 -10.64 24.65
CA VAL A 146 -14.38 -11.27 25.53
C VAL A 146 -13.76 -12.41 24.75
N GLU A 147 -12.46 -12.31 24.48
CA GLU A 147 -11.72 -13.37 23.80
C GLU A 147 -11.90 -14.68 24.61
N PRO A 148 -12.39 -15.77 23.99
CA PRO A 148 -12.59 -17.01 24.70
C PRO A 148 -11.28 -17.46 25.34
N LYS A 149 -11.30 -17.79 26.64
CA LYS A 149 -10.15 -18.43 27.28
C LYS A 149 -9.86 -19.73 26.51
N GLN A 150 -8.74 -19.77 25.79
CA GLN A 150 -8.33 -20.92 25.00
C GLN A 150 -8.12 -22.13 25.93
N ASN A 151 -9.12 -23.02 26.01
CA ASN A 151 -9.02 -24.33 26.69
C ASN A 151 -8.62 -25.47 25.73
N CYS A 152 -8.07 -25.14 24.55
CA CYS A 152 -7.59 -26.14 23.59
C CYS A 152 -6.11 -25.89 23.32
N ASP A 153 -5.32 -26.96 23.38
CA ASP A 153 -3.90 -26.98 23.05
C ASP A 153 -3.69 -26.73 21.55
N PHE A 154 -3.65 -25.44 21.18
CA PHE A 154 -3.39 -24.97 19.81
C PHE A 154 -1.89 -24.81 19.51
N THR A 155 -1.01 -25.34 20.36
CA THR A 155 0.44 -25.03 20.31
C THR A 155 1.05 -25.44 18.98
N GLU A 156 0.59 -26.54 18.38
CA GLU A 156 1.09 -27.00 17.08
C GLU A 156 0.62 -26.14 15.90
N ILE A 157 -0.64 -25.69 15.91
CA ILE A 157 -1.22 -24.85 14.83
C ILE A 157 -0.64 -23.43 14.90
N LYS A 158 -0.51 -22.84 16.10
CA LYS A 158 0.15 -21.54 16.29
C LYS A 158 1.62 -21.60 15.85
N THR A 159 2.34 -22.67 16.17
CA THR A 159 3.75 -22.82 15.78
C THR A 159 3.91 -22.89 14.27
N LYS A 160 3.10 -23.71 13.57
CA LYS A 160 3.11 -23.78 12.10
C LYS A 160 2.72 -22.45 11.45
N TYR A 161 1.74 -21.74 12.00
CA TYR A 161 1.33 -20.41 11.52
C TYR A 161 2.44 -19.36 11.70
N ILE A 162 3.06 -19.31 12.88
CA ILE A 162 4.15 -18.37 13.20
C ILE A 162 5.40 -18.66 12.38
N GLU A 163 5.76 -19.93 12.16
CA GLU A 163 6.88 -20.31 11.29
C GLU A 163 6.63 -19.93 9.83
N ASN A 164 5.40 -20.11 9.33
CA ASN A 164 5.02 -19.63 8.01
C ASN A 164 5.07 -18.10 7.93
N GLU A 165 4.57 -17.37 8.94
CA GLU A 165 4.72 -15.91 9.01
C GLU A 165 6.19 -15.47 8.99
N ARG A 166 7.06 -16.12 9.77
CA ARG A 166 8.49 -15.79 9.84
C ARG A 166 9.23 -16.08 8.54
N LYS A 167 8.93 -17.20 7.87
CA LYS A 167 9.47 -17.50 6.54
C LYS A 167 8.96 -16.48 5.50
N GLN A 168 7.71 -16.03 5.62
CA GLN A 168 7.09 -15.09 4.69
C GLN A 168 7.46 -13.62 4.91
N ARG A 169 7.85 -13.20 6.13
CA ARG A 169 8.42 -11.86 6.39
C ARG A 169 9.73 -11.62 5.63
N LYS A 170 10.43 -12.68 5.19
CA LYS A 170 11.63 -12.59 4.35
C LYS A 170 11.33 -12.30 2.87
N LEU A 171 10.06 -12.31 2.43
CA LEU A 171 9.65 -12.00 1.05
C LEU A 171 9.34 -10.51 0.80
N PHE A 172 9.58 -9.64 1.78
CA PHE A 172 9.47 -8.18 1.65
C PHE A 172 10.74 -7.47 2.10
#